data_AF-A0A2N7GD39-F1
#
_entry.id   AF-A0A2N7GD39-F1
#
_cell.length_a   1.000
_cell.length_b   1.000
_cell.length_c   1.000
_cell.angle_alpha   90.00
_cell.angle_beta   90.00
_cell.angle_gamma   90.00
#
_symmetry.space_group_name_H-M   'P 1'
#
loop_
_entity.id
_entity.type
_entity.pdbx_description
1 polymer ?
#
loop_
_entity_poly.entity_id
_entity_poly.type
_entity_poly.pdbx_seq_one_letter_code
_entity_poly.pdbx_strand_id
1 'polypeptide(L)'
;MAKFDNSKESTSELEEAWQLINDTYYEGLDLDADRPIVSEDPLGKLAFFMEFDLYPPPELLMQIVNVYQSYIAQEGSVNLEESFYGKPIKGLGNYSGRKSKSEDVKFLDVMLQIESVTQNVKTKSQIEIAEEYLLNKGSDEDPEHLLRKLRRHKAKSKKQT
;
A
#
# COMPACT_ATOMS: atom_id res chain seq x y z
N MET A 1 -8.56 34.69 5.80
CA MET A 1 -8.38 33.25 5.49
C MET A 1 -9.65 32.55 5.91
N ALA A 2 -10.50 32.17 4.95
CA ALA A 2 -11.81 31.61 5.24
C ALA A 2 -11.64 30.25 5.94
N LYS A 3 -12.17 30.11 7.16
CA LYS A 3 -12.33 28.80 7.78
C LYS A 3 -13.45 28.10 7.01
N PHE A 4 -13.09 27.13 6.17
CA PHE A 4 -14.03 26.19 5.59
C PHE A 4 -14.55 25.29 6.72
N ASP A 5 -15.58 25.75 7.42
CA ASP A 5 -16.38 24.92 8.31
C ASP A 5 -17.59 24.41 7.52
N ASN A 6 -17.33 23.48 6.59
CA ASN A 6 -18.35 22.82 5.76
C ASN A 6 -18.20 21.28 5.79
N SER A 7 -17.52 20.77 6.82
CA SER A 7 -16.96 19.41 6.84
C SER A 7 -17.99 18.28 6.91
N LYS A 8 -19.22 18.55 7.36
CA LYS A 8 -20.26 17.51 7.52
C LYS A 8 -21.24 17.41 6.34
N GLU A 9 -21.57 18.53 5.73
CA GLU A 9 -22.51 18.57 4.59
C GLU A 9 -21.80 18.12 3.31
N SER A 10 -20.56 18.56 3.10
CA SER A 10 -19.73 18.13 1.97
C SER A 10 -19.41 16.64 1.98
N THR A 11 -19.37 15.99 3.15
CA THR A 11 -19.17 14.53 3.23
C THR A 11 -20.43 13.75 2.90
N SER A 12 -21.63 14.31 3.15
CA SER A 12 -22.90 13.65 2.86
C SER A 12 -23.14 13.54 1.36
N GLU A 13 -22.89 14.62 0.61
CA GLU A 13 -23.07 14.61 -0.85
C GLU A 13 -22.09 13.67 -1.55
N LEU A 14 -20.83 13.63 -1.08
CA LEU A 14 -19.83 12.69 -1.60
C LEU A 14 -20.22 11.24 -1.30
N GLU A 15 -20.82 10.98 -0.14
CA GLU A 15 -21.32 9.67 0.23
C GLU A 15 -22.48 9.22 -0.65
N GLU A 16 -23.47 10.08 -0.87
CA GLU A 16 -24.60 9.80 -1.76
C GLU A 16 -24.13 9.54 -3.20
N ALA A 17 -23.19 10.34 -3.70
CA ALA A 17 -22.61 10.14 -5.03
C ALA A 17 -21.84 8.82 -5.13
N TRP A 18 -21.07 8.47 -4.10
CA TRP A 18 -20.33 7.22 -4.06
C TRP A 18 -21.26 6.01 -4.02
N GLN A 19 -22.32 6.05 -3.19
CA GLN A 19 -23.33 4.99 -3.14
C GLN A 19 -24.03 4.80 -4.49
N LEU A 20 -24.40 5.89 -5.16
CA LEU A 20 -24.98 5.82 -6.50
C LEU A 20 -24.05 5.12 -7.51
N ILE A 21 -22.76 5.46 -7.47
CA ILE A 21 -21.75 4.82 -8.33
C ILE A 21 -21.62 3.32 -7.97
N ASN A 22 -21.55 3.00 -6.69
CA ASN A 22 -21.40 1.65 -6.19
C ASN A 22 -22.57 0.75 -6.64
N ASP A 23 -23.79 1.23 -6.43
CA ASP A 23 -25.01 0.52 -6.82
C ASP A 23 -25.14 0.37 -8.34
N THR A 24 -24.62 1.33 -9.11
CA THR A 24 -24.79 1.34 -10.59
C THR A 24 -23.71 0.54 -11.32
N TYR A 25 -22.45 0.63 -10.88
CA TYR A 25 -21.29 0.13 -11.63
C TYR A 25 -20.59 -1.05 -10.97
N TYR A 26 -20.72 -1.20 -9.65
CA TYR A 26 -19.97 -2.18 -8.87
C TYR A 26 -20.88 -3.22 -8.24
N GLU A 27 -22.08 -3.43 -8.81
CA GLU A 27 -23.05 -4.42 -8.35
C GLU A 27 -22.38 -5.82 -8.26
N GLY A 28 -22.27 -6.35 -7.04
CA GLY A 28 -21.63 -7.64 -6.75
C GLY A 28 -20.17 -7.57 -6.26
N LEU A 29 -19.55 -6.39 -6.21
CA LEU A 29 -18.32 -6.15 -5.47
C LEU A 29 -18.66 -5.64 -4.06
N ASP A 30 -18.18 -6.30 -3.02
CA ASP A 30 -18.33 -5.83 -1.63
C ASP A 30 -17.26 -4.78 -1.30
N LEU A 31 -17.36 -3.61 -1.94
CA LEU A 31 -16.41 -2.51 -1.73
C LEU A 31 -16.57 -1.86 -0.34
N ASP A 32 -17.70 -2.08 0.33
CA ASP A 32 -17.92 -1.64 1.71
C ASP A 32 -17.11 -2.45 2.72
N ALA A 33 -16.90 -3.76 2.50
CA ALA A 33 -16.00 -4.55 3.34
C ALA A 33 -14.54 -4.04 3.30
N ASP A 34 -14.11 -3.45 2.18
CA ASP A 34 -12.78 -2.90 1.95
C ASP A 34 -12.68 -1.38 2.23
N ARG A 35 -13.55 -0.88 3.11
CA ARG A 35 -13.64 0.53 3.54
C ARG A 35 -13.00 0.80 4.92
N PRO A 36 -11.76 0.37 5.28
CA PRO A 36 -11.18 0.83 6.53
C PRO A 36 -11.14 2.36 6.57
N ILE A 37 -11.65 2.89 7.67
CA ILE A 37 -11.87 4.31 7.97
C ILE A 37 -10.55 5.12 7.94
N VAL A 38 -9.42 4.46 8.14
CA VAL A 38 -8.08 5.07 8.09
C VAL A 38 -7.11 4.10 7.41
N SER A 39 -6.50 4.54 6.30
CA SER A 39 -5.38 3.82 5.67
C SER A 39 -4.05 4.31 6.23
N GLU A 40 -3.12 3.40 6.55
CA GLU A 40 -1.72 3.75 6.84
C GLU A 40 -0.97 4.23 5.58
N ASP A 41 -1.51 3.97 4.40
CA ASP A 41 -0.98 4.39 3.10
C ASP A 41 -2.14 4.90 2.22
N PRO A 42 -2.66 6.12 2.47
CA PRO A 42 -3.82 6.62 1.75
C PRO A 42 -3.50 6.87 0.26
N LEU A 43 -2.26 7.23 -0.09
CA LEU A 43 -1.86 7.37 -1.48
C LEU A 43 -1.74 6.02 -2.19
N GLY A 44 -1.19 5.00 -1.54
CA GLY A 44 -1.17 3.64 -2.08
C GLY A 44 -2.57 3.07 -2.26
N LYS A 45 -3.49 3.34 -1.32
CA LYS A 45 -4.89 2.94 -1.45
C LYS A 45 -5.59 3.68 -2.59
N LEU A 46 -5.32 4.98 -2.78
CA LEU A 46 -5.82 5.72 -3.94
C LEU A 46 -5.31 5.10 -5.24
N ALA A 47 -4.02 4.81 -5.34
CA ALA A 47 -3.43 4.16 -6.52
C ALA A 47 -4.12 2.83 -6.84
N PHE A 48 -4.39 2.00 -5.82
CA PHE A 48 -5.16 0.76 -5.98
C PHE A 48 -6.52 1.01 -6.64
N PHE A 49 -7.34 1.93 -6.11
CA PHE A 49 -8.64 2.24 -6.73
C PHE A 49 -8.49 2.64 -8.20
N MET A 50 -7.52 3.50 -8.51
CA MET A 50 -7.27 3.95 -9.87
C MET A 50 -6.77 2.83 -10.81
N GLU A 51 -5.95 1.91 -10.31
CA GLU A 51 -5.44 0.77 -11.10
C GLU A 51 -6.53 -0.23 -11.47
N PHE A 52 -7.59 -0.33 -10.66
CA PHE A 52 -8.74 -1.20 -10.91
C PHE A 52 -9.92 -0.46 -11.56
N ASP A 53 -9.71 0.76 -12.06
CA ASP A 53 -10.76 1.64 -12.63
C ASP A 53 -11.95 1.86 -11.68
N LEU A 54 -11.68 1.82 -10.36
CA LEU A 54 -12.67 2.00 -9.31
C LEU A 54 -12.66 3.44 -8.78
N TYR A 55 -13.83 3.95 -8.43
CA TYR A 55 -13.95 5.23 -7.75
C TYR A 55 -13.58 5.06 -6.27
N PRO A 56 -12.64 5.85 -5.73
CA PRO A 56 -12.26 5.77 -4.33
C PRO A 56 -13.40 6.23 -3.41
N PRO A 57 -13.53 5.65 -2.20
CA PRO A 57 -14.54 6.07 -1.23
C PRO A 57 -14.26 7.48 -0.68
N PRO A 58 -15.30 8.23 -0.28
CA PRO A 58 -15.16 9.59 0.21
C PRO A 58 -14.20 9.73 1.40
N GLU A 59 -14.19 8.78 2.34
CA GLU A 59 -13.29 8.85 3.51
C GLU A 59 -11.83 8.89 3.09
N LEU A 60 -11.46 8.14 2.06
CA LEU A 60 -10.09 8.10 1.56
C LEU A 60 -9.69 9.45 0.95
N LEU A 61 -10.58 10.03 0.15
CA LEU A 61 -10.37 11.36 -0.43
C LEU A 61 -10.25 12.42 0.67
N MET A 62 -11.13 12.38 1.67
CA MET A 62 -11.10 13.29 2.81
C MET A 62 -9.84 13.10 3.66
N GLN A 63 -9.38 11.86 3.87
CA GLN A 63 -8.12 11.58 4.56
C GLN A 63 -6.95 12.25 3.83
N ILE A 64 -6.86 12.12 2.51
CA ILE A 64 -5.78 12.73 1.70
C ILE A 64 -5.84 14.25 1.78
N VAL A 65 -7.04 14.84 1.64
CA VAL A 65 -7.24 16.29 1.75
C VAL A 65 -6.84 16.80 3.13
N ASN A 66 -7.25 16.12 4.20
CA ASN A 66 -6.93 16.51 5.58
C ASN A 66 -5.41 16.48 5.84
N VAL A 67 -4.72 15.45 5.36
CA VAL A 67 -3.25 15.36 5.46
C VAL A 67 -2.59 16.49 4.66
N TYR A 68 -3.04 16.76 3.44
CA TYR A 68 -2.50 17.83 2.60
C TYR A 68 -2.74 19.22 3.20
N GLN A 69 -3.94 19.50 3.72
CA GLN A 69 -4.23 20.76 4.40
C GLN A 69 -3.37 20.94 5.64
N SER A 70 -3.16 19.86 6.42
CA SER A 70 -2.27 19.86 7.58
C SER A 70 -0.81 20.11 7.19
N TYR A 71 -0.36 19.56 6.05
CA TYR A 71 0.96 19.83 5.48
C TYR A 71 1.13 21.32 5.13
N ILE A 72 0.14 21.92 4.44
CA ILE A 72 0.17 23.34 4.07
C ILE A 72 0.18 24.23 5.33
N ALA A 73 -0.64 23.92 6.33
CA ALA A 73 -0.72 24.66 7.59
C ALA A 73 0.58 24.61 8.44
N GLN A 74 1.47 23.66 8.13
CA GLN A 74 2.76 23.50 8.80
C GLN A 74 3.88 24.34 8.18
N GLU A 75 3.63 25.07 7.08
CA GLU A 75 4.51 26.10 6.52
C GLU A 75 5.98 25.66 6.34
N GLY A 76 6.19 24.41 5.93
CA GLY A 76 7.53 23.84 5.68
C GLY A 76 8.25 23.29 6.90
N SER A 77 7.61 23.27 8.08
CA SER A 77 8.15 22.61 9.29
C SER A 77 8.24 21.08 9.16
N VAL A 78 7.41 20.49 8.30
CA VAL A 78 7.49 19.09 7.87
C VAL A 78 7.50 19.00 6.35
N ASN A 79 8.01 17.90 5.80
CA ASN A 79 7.89 17.61 4.38
C ASN A 79 6.66 16.73 4.07
N LEU A 80 6.40 16.50 2.78
CA LEU A 80 5.23 15.74 2.34
C LEU A 80 5.29 14.26 2.77
N GLU A 81 6.47 13.62 2.72
CA GLU A 81 6.64 12.25 3.20
C GLU A 81 6.29 12.16 4.70
N GLU A 82 6.78 13.12 5.50
CA GLU A 82 6.51 13.16 6.93
C GLU A 82 5.03 13.37 7.26
N SER A 83 4.33 14.13 6.41
CA SER A 83 2.89 14.37 6.58
C SER A 83 2.06 13.13 6.30
N PHE A 84 2.41 12.35 5.27
CA PHE A 84 1.66 11.16 4.86
C PHE A 84 2.08 9.89 5.60
N TYR A 85 3.35 9.75 5.96
CA TYR A 85 3.95 8.50 6.42
C TYR A 85 4.70 8.62 7.75
N GLY A 86 4.63 9.79 8.38
CA GLY A 86 5.29 10.07 9.65
C GLY A 86 6.80 10.30 9.52
N LYS A 87 7.44 10.47 10.68
CA LYS A 87 8.85 10.92 10.76
C LYS A 87 9.81 10.04 9.94
N PRO A 88 10.77 10.65 9.23
CA PRO A 88 11.82 9.91 8.54
C PRO A 88 12.59 8.99 9.50
N ILE A 89 12.82 7.74 9.08
CA ILE A 89 13.60 6.80 9.87
C ILE A 89 15.06 6.87 9.42
N LYS A 90 15.92 7.37 10.31
CA LYS A 90 17.35 7.58 10.03
C LYS A 90 18.01 6.29 9.52
N GLY A 91 18.69 6.39 8.37
CA GLY A 91 19.43 5.29 7.76
C GLY A 91 18.59 4.27 6.98
N LEU A 92 17.26 4.41 6.91
CA LEU A 92 16.39 3.49 6.16
C LEU A 92 15.92 4.02 4.80
N GLY A 93 16.24 5.28 4.47
CA GLY A 93 15.79 5.94 3.24
C GLY A 93 14.33 6.43 3.33
N ASN A 94 13.79 6.90 2.20
CA ASN A 94 12.42 7.41 2.10
C ASN A 94 11.36 6.28 2.09
N TYR A 95 10.08 6.65 2.22
CA TYR A 95 8.96 5.72 2.29
C TYR A 95 8.93 4.78 1.08
N SER A 96 9.07 5.32 -0.13
CA SER A 96 9.10 4.53 -1.37
C SER A 96 10.17 3.44 -1.32
N GLY A 97 11.41 3.78 -0.94
CA GLY A 97 12.49 2.81 -0.82
C GLY A 97 12.26 1.78 0.30
N ARG A 98 11.58 2.14 1.38
CA ARG A 98 11.20 1.20 2.45
C ARG A 98 10.08 0.27 2.01
N LYS A 99 9.04 0.81 1.34
CA LYS A 99 7.87 0.09 0.84
C LYS A 99 8.28 -0.94 -0.21
N SER A 100 9.06 -0.54 -1.21
CA SER A 100 9.55 -1.45 -2.25
C SER A 100 10.33 -2.64 -1.67
N LYS A 101 11.24 -2.40 -0.72
CA LYS A 101 11.99 -3.49 -0.05
C LYS A 101 11.08 -4.47 0.72
N SER A 102 9.99 -3.96 1.30
CA SER A 102 9.01 -4.77 2.03
C SER A 102 8.18 -5.61 1.06
N GLU A 103 7.73 -5.01 -0.04
CA GLU A 103 6.99 -5.68 -1.09
C GLU A 103 7.79 -6.78 -1.77
N ASP A 104 9.07 -6.55 -2.06
CA ASP A 104 9.96 -7.57 -2.63
C ASP A 104 9.98 -8.84 -1.78
N VAL A 105 10.05 -8.66 -0.45
CA VAL A 105 10.04 -9.78 0.49
C VAL A 105 8.68 -10.49 0.50
N LYS A 106 7.57 -9.75 0.46
CA LYS A 106 6.21 -10.33 0.44
C LYS A 106 5.95 -11.09 -0.86
N PHE A 107 6.27 -10.49 -2.01
CA PHE A 107 6.10 -11.13 -3.32
C PHE A 107 6.94 -12.39 -3.44
N LEU A 108 8.21 -12.35 -3.00
CA LEU A 108 9.04 -13.54 -2.98
C LEU A 108 8.43 -14.64 -2.07
N ASP A 109 7.88 -14.28 -0.91
CA ASP A 109 7.21 -15.27 -0.05
C ASP A 109 6.02 -15.94 -0.75
N VAL A 110 5.18 -15.15 -1.44
CA VAL A 110 4.04 -15.66 -2.20
C VAL A 110 4.49 -16.57 -3.34
N MET A 111 5.51 -16.19 -4.12
CA MET A 111 6.06 -17.03 -5.18
C MET A 111 6.57 -18.38 -4.64
N LEU A 112 7.29 -18.37 -3.52
CA LEU A 112 7.76 -19.59 -2.87
C LEU A 112 6.61 -20.47 -2.37
N GLN A 113 5.54 -19.87 -1.86
CA GLN A 113 4.34 -20.61 -1.42
C GLN A 113 3.63 -21.25 -2.61
N ILE A 114 3.43 -20.52 -3.71
CA ILE A 114 2.84 -21.02 -4.95
C ILE A 114 3.66 -22.20 -5.49
N GLU A 115 4.98 -22.06 -5.58
CA GLU A 115 5.84 -23.16 -6.03
C GLU A 115 5.67 -24.40 -5.12
N SER A 116 5.60 -24.21 -3.80
CA SER A 116 5.49 -25.32 -2.86
C SER A 116 4.18 -26.11 -2.96
N VAL A 117 3.10 -25.49 -3.46
CA VAL A 117 1.80 -26.15 -3.64
C VAL A 117 1.60 -26.69 -5.05
N THR A 118 2.45 -26.32 -6.01
CA THR A 118 2.33 -26.74 -7.41
C THR A 118 2.97 -28.12 -7.60
N GLN A 119 2.20 -29.19 -7.38
CA GLN A 119 2.71 -30.58 -7.30
C GLN A 119 3.20 -31.21 -8.63
N ASN A 120 3.10 -30.53 -9.77
CA ASN A 120 3.25 -31.15 -11.11
C ASN A 120 4.38 -30.58 -11.99
N VAL A 121 5.27 -29.73 -11.45
CA VAL A 121 6.42 -29.18 -12.19
C VAL A 121 7.69 -29.43 -11.37
N LYS A 122 8.83 -29.58 -12.06
CA LYS A 122 10.15 -29.64 -11.42
C LYS A 122 10.29 -28.45 -10.48
N THR A 123 10.26 -28.69 -9.17
CA THR A 123 10.23 -27.64 -8.17
C THR A 123 11.50 -26.83 -8.22
N LYS A 124 11.37 -25.54 -8.56
CA LYS A 124 12.47 -24.59 -8.51
C LYS A 124 12.94 -24.44 -7.07
N SER A 125 14.24 -24.37 -6.89
CA SER A 125 14.86 -24.03 -5.62
C SER A 125 14.56 -22.58 -5.25
N GLN A 126 14.68 -22.25 -3.95
CA GLN A 126 14.45 -20.88 -3.48
C GLN A 126 15.39 -19.86 -4.14
N ILE A 127 16.61 -20.28 -4.48
CA ILE A 127 17.60 -19.42 -5.14
C ILE A 127 17.19 -19.15 -6.60
N GLU A 128 16.74 -20.17 -7.33
CA GLU A 128 16.26 -20.02 -8.71
C GLU A 128 15.03 -19.07 -8.78
N ILE A 129 14.12 -19.17 -7.81
CA ILE A 129 12.93 -18.29 -7.73
C ILE A 129 13.35 -16.86 -7.41
N ALA A 130 14.32 -16.66 -6.51
CA ALA A 130 14.84 -15.34 -6.19
C ALA A 130 15.61 -14.72 -7.38
N GLU A 131 16.40 -15.51 -8.11
CA GLU A 131 17.09 -15.09 -9.34
C GLU A 131 16.10 -14.66 -10.42
N GLU A 132 15.08 -15.48 -10.70
CA GLU A 132 14.05 -15.17 -11.70
C GLU A 132 13.27 -13.90 -11.34
N TYR A 133 12.90 -13.75 -10.05
CA TYR A 133 12.24 -12.53 -9.56
C TYR A 133 13.09 -11.28 -9.81
N LEU A 134 14.38 -11.33 -9.46
CA LEU A 134 15.30 -10.20 -9.63
C LEU A 134 15.58 -9.88 -11.10
N LEU A 135 15.70 -10.91 -11.95
CA LEU A 135 15.86 -10.76 -13.39
C LEU A 135 14.65 -10.07 -14.02
N ASN A 136 13.43 -10.50 -13.69
CA ASN A 136 12.19 -9.89 -14.18
C ASN A 136 12.04 -8.42 -13.74
N LYS A 137 12.62 -8.07 -12.59
CA LYS A 137 12.64 -6.71 -12.06
C LYS A 137 13.78 -5.84 -12.66
N GLY A 138 14.73 -6.43 -13.38
CA GLY A 138 15.94 -5.74 -13.83
C GLY A 138 16.84 -5.28 -12.67
N SER A 139 16.88 -6.05 -11.58
CA SER A 139 17.65 -5.76 -10.37
C SER A 139 18.94 -6.57 -10.32
N ASP A 140 20.07 -5.90 -10.05
CA ASP A 140 21.39 -6.53 -9.85
C ASP A 140 21.63 -6.98 -8.39
N GLU A 141 20.58 -7.03 -7.56
CA GLU A 141 20.70 -7.48 -6.17
C GLU A 141 21.13 -8.97 -6.09
N ASP A 142 21.94 -9.32 -5.09
CA ASP A 142 22.29 -10.73 -4.81
C ASP A 142 21.03 -11.51 -4.35
N PRO A 143 20.64 -12.59 -5.05
CA PRO A 143 19.49 -13.43 -4.67
C PRO A 143 19.56 -13.95 -3.23
N GLU A 144 20.75 -14.29 -2.71
CA GLU A 144 20.91 -14.76 -1.34
C GLU A 144 20.74 -13.60 -0.32
N HIS A 145 21.01 -12.36 -0.73
CA HIS A 145 20.69 -11.19 0.09
C HIS A 145 19.18 -11.01 0.25
N LEU A 146 18.40 -11.19 -0.83
CA LEU A 146 16.93 -11.13 -0.78
C LEU A 146 16.35 -12.28 0.07
N LEU A 147 16.84 -13.51 -0.09
CA LEU A 147 16.43 -14.65 0.75
C LEU A 147 16.75 -14.44 2.23
N ARG A 148 17.90 -13.83 2.55
CA ARG A 148 18.23 -13.45 3.94
C ARG A 148 17.24 -12.44 4.51
N LYS A 149 16.79 -11.45 3.74
CA LYS A 149 15.73 -10.51 4.16
C LYS A 149 14.43 -11.26 4.47
N LEU A 150 14.02 -12.18 3.59
CA LEU A 150 12.82 -13.00 3.78
C LEU A 150 12.88 -13.84 5.06
N ARG A 151 14.01 -14.54 5.31
CA ARG A 151 14.21 -15.34 6.53
C ARG A 151 14.08 -14.47 7.80
N ARG A 152 14.64 -13.26 7.79
CA ARG A 152 14.52 -12.30 8.90
C ARG A 152 13.08 -11.82 9.10
N HIS A 153 12.35 -11.56 8.01
CA HIS A 153 10.95 -11.17 8.05
C HIS A 153 10.09 -12.26 8.70
N LYS A 154 10.17 -13.50 8.23
CA LYS A 154 9.46 -14.66 8.81
C LYS A 154 9.76 -14.86 10.30
N ALA A 155 11.02 -14.67 10.70
CA ALA A 155 11.42 -14.79 12.11
C ALA A 155 10.83 -13.68 13.00
N LYS A 156 10.60 -12.48 12.47
CA LYS A 156 9.92 -11.39 13.21
C LYS A 156 8.42 -11.67 13.35
N SER A 157 7.75 -12.10 12.29
CA SER A 157 6.31 -12.40 12.32
C SER A 157 5.98 -13.52 13.32
N LYS A 158 6.81 -14.58 13.39
CA LYS A 158 6.66 -15.66 14.37
C LYS A 158 6.84 -15.26 15.84
N LYS A 159 7.42 -14.09 16.13
CA LYS A 159 7.60 -13.59 17.51
C LYS A 159 6.46 -12.69 17.98
N GLN A 160 5.60 -12.26 17.06
CA GLN A 160 4.43 -11.40 17.33
C GLN A 160 3.13 -12.20 17.41
N THR A 161 3.19 -13.51 17.10
CA THR A 161 2.12 -14.50 17.29
C THR A 161 2.43 -15.33 18.52
#